data_AF-A0A2P0QFW5-F1
#
_entry.id   AF-A0A2P0QFW5-F1
#
_cell.length_a   1.000
_cell.length_b   1.000
_cell.length_c   1.000
_cell.angle_alpha   90.00
_cell.angle_beta   90.00
_cell.angle_gamma   90.00
#
_symmetry.space_group_name_H-M   'P 1'
#
loop_
_entity.id
_entity.type
_entity.pdbx_description
1 polymer ?
#
loop_
_entity_poly.entity_id
_entity_poly.type
_entity_poly.pdbx_seq_one_letter_code
_entity_poly.pdbx_strand_id
1 'polypeptide(L)'
;MPKKSTLAEHLRDEMLERKARCAWAGDPDLCISAYQRSAGRVVHPLNKIKAVLDAARRSELFKHDGYIRACDASGTREILHPTFALKS
;
A
#
# COMPACT_ATOMS: atom_id res chain seq x y z
N MET A 1 19.50 -20.07 4.31
CA MET A 1 19.09 -19.24 3.14
C MET A 1 18.45 -17.97 3.69
N PRO A 2 18.78 -16.77 3.19
CA PRO A 2 18.09 -15.55 3.63
C PRO A 2 16.60 -15.67 3.28
N LYS A 3 15.74 -15.39 4.27
CA LYS A 3 14.28 -15.41 4.08
C LYS A 3 13.93 -14.30 3.08
N LYS A 4 13.21 -14.65 2.02
CA LYS A 4 12.79 -13.67 1.02
C LYS A 4 11.83 -12.68 1.68
N SER A 5 12.17 -11.39 1.64
CA SER A 5 11.29 -10.34 2.16
C SER A 5 9.93 -10.37 1.47
N THR A 6 8.89 -10.20 2.25
CA THR A 6 7.50 -10.16 1.83
C THR A 6 7.15 -8.79 1.28
N LEU A 7 6.07 -8.71 0.49
CA LEU A 7 5.57 -7.44 -0.02
C LEU A 7 5.18 -6.46 1.10
N ALA A 8 4.70 -6.98 2.24
CA ALA A 8 4.38 -6.18 3.41
C ALA A 8 5.64 -5.57 4.06
N GLU A 9 6.75 -6.31 4.10
CA GLU A 9 8.03 -5.79 4.61
C GLU A 9 8.59 -4.70 3.68
N HIS A 10 8.53 -4.89 2.36
CA HIS A 10 8.93 -3.84 1.41
C HIS A 10 8.04 -2.58 1.52
N LEU A 11 6.74 -2.74 1.76
CA LEU A 11 5.85 -1.61 2.01
C LEU A 11 6.22 -0.87 3.30
N ARG A 12 6.53 -1.60 4.39
CA ARG A 12 6.98 -0.99 5.65
C ARG A 12 8.23 -0.17 5.41
N ASP A 13 9.23 -0.74 4.74
CA ASP A 13 10.51 -0.08 4.49
C ASP A 13 10.31 1.18 3.65
N GLU A 14 9.48 1.13 2.60
CA GLU A 14 9.12 2.30 1.79
C GLU A 14 8.40 3.38 2.60
N MET A 15 7.46 2.99 3.48
CA MET A 15 6.76 3.94 4.35
C MET A 15 7.72 4.62 5.33
N LEU A 16 8.66 3.87 5.92
CA LEU A 16 9.67 4.42 6.83
C LEU A 16 10.62 5.39 6.10
N GLU A 17 11.11 5.00 4.92
CA GLU A 17 11.99 5.83 4.09
C GLU A 17 11.31 7.14 3.67
N ARG A 18 10.04 7.09 3.26
CA ARG A 18 9.26 8.27 2.86
C ARG A 18 8.67 9.04 4.05
N LYS A 19 8.82 8.55 5.28
CA LYS A 19 8.12 9.05 6.47
C LYS A 19 6.60 9.14 6.26
N ALA A 20 6.05 8.19 5.51
CA ALA A 20 4.64 8.12 5.19
C ALA A 20 3.84 7.66 6.42
N ARG A 21 2.76 8.38 6.73
CA ARG A 21 1.91 8.07 7.89
C ARG A 21 1.04 6.82 7.67
N CYS A 22 0.55 6.63 6.45
CA CYS A 22 -0.28 5.48 6.08
C CYS A 22 -0.08 5.11 4.60
N ALA A 23 -0.40 3.88 4.25
CA ALA A 23 -0.54 3.40 2.88
C ALA A 23 -2.02 3.35 2.50
N TRP A 24 -2.35 3.83 1.30
CA TRP A 24 -3.69 3.83 0.74
C TRP A 24 -3.63 3.95 -0.78
N ALA A 25 -4.74 3.67 -1.48
CA ALA A 25 -4.75 3.58 -2.94
C ALA A 25 -4.52 4.93 -3.66
N GLY A 26 -4.78 6.06 -2.99
CA GLY A 26 -4.56 7.40 -3.52
C GLY A 26 -3.11 7.87 -3.49
N ASP A 27 -2.19 7.09 -2.89
CA ASP A 27 -0.74 7.26 -3.04
C ASP A 27 -0.18 6.11 -3.90
N PRO A 28 -0.35 6.17 -5.23
CA PRO A 28 0.08 5.10 -6.12
C PRO A 28 1.61 4.98 -6.16
N ASP A 29 2.36 6.07 -5.97
CA ASP A 29 3.81 6.06 -6.04
C ASP A 29 4.42 5.25 -4.89
N LEU A 30 3.91 5.42 -3.67
CA LEU A 30 4.33 4.62 -2.52
C LEU A 30 4.03 3.14 -2.76
N CYS A 31 2.83 2.80 -3.21
CA CYS A 31 2.43 1.42 -3.44
C CYS A 31 3.24 0.77 -4.57
N ILE A 32 3.39 1.46 -5.70
CA ILE A 32 4.11 0.95 -6.88
C ILE A 32 5.59 0.76 -6.56
N SER A 33 6.21 1.69 -5.83
CA SER A 33 7.62 1.56 -5.42
C SER A 33 7.85 0.35 -4.52
N ALA A 34 7.01 0.15 -3.50
CA ALA A 34 7.05 -1.05 -2.65
C ALA A 34 6.86 -2.34 -3.47
N TYR A 35 5.94 -2.33 -4.45
CA TYR A 35 5.72 -3.48 -5.33
C TYR A 35 6.94 -3.80 -6.20
N GLN A 36 7.60 -2.79 -6.76
CA GLN A 36 8.79 -2.95 -7.60
C GLN A 36 9.95 -3.58 -6.82
N ARG A 37 10.16 -3.18 -5.56
CA ARG A 37 11.18 -3.77 -4.66
C ARG A 37 10.96 -5.27 -4.39
N SER A 38 9.70 -5.73 -4.42
CA SER A 38 9.37 -7.14 -4.20
C SER A 38 9.66 -8.08 -5.40
N ALA A 39 10.12 -7.53 -6.53
CA ALA A 39 10.25 -8.25 -7.81
C ALA A 39 8.93 -8.91 -8.27
N GLY A 40 7.81 -8.23 -8.06
CA GLY A 40 6.48 -8.71 -8.44
C GLY A 40 6.29 -8.84 -9.95
N ARG A 41 5.37 -9.73 -10.37
CA ARG A 41 5.14 -10.09 -11.79
C ARG A 41 3.92 -9.40 -12.43
N VAL A 42 3.12 -8.70 -11.66
CA VAL A 42 1.90 -8.04 -12.16
C VAL A 42 2.29 -6.81 -12.98
N VAL A 43 1.72 -6.68 -14.18
CA VAL A 43 2.01 -5.55 -15.08
C VAL A 43 1.09 -4.35 -14.79
N HIS A 44 -0.22 -4.60 -14.60
CA HIS A 44 -1.22 -3.55 -14.50
C HIS A 44 -1.08 -2.71 -13.20
N PRO A 45 -0.96 -1.36 -13.28
CA PRO A 45 -0.73 -0.50 -12.11
C PRO A 45 -1.73 -0.68 -10.98
N LEU A 46 -3.04 -0.67 -11.28
CA LEU A 46 -4.08 -0.86 -10.26
C LEU A 46 -3.97 -2.20 -9.51
N ASN A 47 -3.54 -3.27 -10.20
CA ASN A 47 -3.38 -4.58 -9.58
C ASN A 47 -2.12 -4.63 -8.70
N LYS A 48 -1.09 -3.85 -9.03
CA LYS A 48 0.09 -3.66 -8.16
C LYS A 48 -0.32 -2.99 -6.85
N ILE A 49 -1.06 -1.88 -6.95
CA ILE A 49 -1.57 -1.14 -5.78
C ILE A 49 -2.45 -2.05 -4.92
N LYS A 50 -3.40 -2.75 -5.55
CA LYS A 50 -4.26 -3.72 -4.84
C LYS A 50 -3.45 -4.80 -4.13
N ALA A 51 -2.46 -5.39 -4.79
CA ALA A 51 -1.62 -6.43 -4.19
C ALA A 51 -0.87 -5.93 -2.95
N VAL A 52 -0.38 -4.69 -2.97
CA VAL A 52 0.31 -4.05 -1.84
C VAL A 52 -0.65 -3.85 -0.67
N LEU A 53 -1.83 -3.27 -0.92
CA LEU A 53 -2.81 -3.04 0.14
C LEU A 53 -3.39 -4.35 0.69
N ASP A 54 -3.57 -5.36 -0.15
CA ASP A 54 -3.96 -6.71 0.28
C ASP A 54 -2.86 -7.40 1.11
N ALA A 55 -1.58 -7.11 0.84
CA ALA A 55 -0.48 -7.58 1.66
C ALA A 55 -0.44 -6.86 3.02
N ALA A 56 -0.66 -5.55 3.04
CA ALA A 56 -0.77 -4.76 4.28
C ALA A 56 -1.91 -5.29 5.16
N ARG A 57 -3.10 -5.46 4.58
CA ARG A 57 -4.30 -5.94 5.27
C ARG A 57 -4.14 -7.31 5.94
N ARG A 58 -3.35 -8.22 5.34
CA ARG A 58 -3.14 -9.58 5.83
C ARG A 58 -1.89 -9.72 6.71
N SER A 59 -1.12 -8.65 6.87
CA SER A 59 0.14 -8.67 7.60
C SER A 59 -0.05 -8.19 9.03
N GLU A 60 0.67 -8.81 9.95
CA GLU A 60 0.74 -8.34 11.33
C GLU A 60 1.50 -7.01 11.50
N LEU A 61 2.18 -6.53 10.46
CA LEU A 61 2.95 -5.28 10.49
C LEU A 61 2.06 -4.02 10.43
N PHE A 62 0.81 -4.16 9.97
CA PHE A 62 -0.07 -3.02 9.71
C PHE A 62 -1.37 -3.14 10.49
N LYS A 63 -1.94 -1.98 10.82
CA LYS A 63 -3.31 -1.86 11.32
C LYS A 63 -4.15 -1.07 10.32
N HIS A 64 -5.42 -1.41 10.21
CA HIS A 64 -6.39 -0.57 9.53
C HIS A 64 -6.58 0.73 10.34
N ASP A 65 -6.33 1.87 9.72
CA ASP A 65 -6.25 3.18 10.39
C ASP A 65 -7.33 4.16 9.89
N GLY A 66 -8.47 3.61 9.46
CA GLY A 66 -9.63 4.36 9.01
C GLY A 66 -9.74 4.47 7.49
N TYR A 67 -10.33 5.57 7.03
CA TYR A 67 -10.62 5.80 5.62
C TYR A 67 -10.30 7.24 5.22
N ILE A 68 -9.78 7.42 4.01
CA ILE A 68 -9.69 8.71 3.33
C ILE A 68 -10.83 8.82 2.33
N ARG A 69 -11.53 9.95 2.33
CA ARG A 69 -12.50 10.32 1.31
C ARG A 69 -11.75 10.91 0.12
N ALA A 70 -11.93 10.33 -1.06
CA ALA A 70 -11.43 10.90 -2.31
C ALA A 70 -12.52 10.81 -3.37
N CYS A 71 -12.59 11.81 -4.24
CA CYS A 71 -13.44 11.71 -5.43
C CYS A 71 -12.78 10.81 -6.46
N ASP A 72 -13.60 10.07 -7.21
CA ASP A 72 -13.14 9.39 -8.41
C ASP A 72 -12.78 10.39 -9.53
N ALA A 73 -12.34 9.86 -10.68
CA ALA A 73 -11.86 10.68 -11.79
C ALA A 73 -12.91 11.65 -12.37
N SER A 74 -14.21 11.44 -12.11
CA SER A 74 -15.25 12.40 -12.52
C SER A 74 -15.44 13.53 -11.52
N GLY A 75 -14.84 13.46 -10.32
CA GLY A 75 -14.96 14.49 -9.29
C GLY A 75 -16.32 14.49 -8.57
N THR A 76 -17.25 13.64 -8.99
CA THR A 76 -18.66 13.66 -8.56
C THR A 76 -19.00 12.57 -7.56
N ARG A 77 -18.24 11.46 -7.56
CA ARG A 77 -18.49 10.34 -6.66
C ARG A 77 -17.39 10.27 -5.63
N GLU A 78 -17.78 10.42 -4.37
CA GLU A 78 -16.89 10.20 -3.24
C GLU A 78 -16.75 8.70 -2.95
N ILE A 79 -15.51 8.25 -2.80
CA ILE A 79 -15.13 6.89 -2.47
C ILE A 79 -14.33 6.91 -1.17
N LEU A 80 -14.65 5.97 -0.28
CA LEU A 80 -13.88 5.72 0.94
C LEU A 80 -12.75 4.74 0.63
N HIS A 81 -11.52 5.21 0.77
CA HIS A 81 -10.31 4.40 0.59
C HIS A 81 -9.77 3.99 1.97
N PRO A 82 -9.64 2.69 2.26
CA PRO A 82 -9.06 2.24 3.51
C PRO A 82 -7.59 2.66 3.62
N THR A 83 -7.16 3.04 4.81
CA THR A 83 -5.78 3.38 5.12
C THR A 83 -5.15 2.32 6.02
N PHE A 84 -3.85 2.08 5.84
CA PHE A 84 -3.07 1.14 6.64
C PHE A 84 -1.86 1.83 7.23
N ALA A 85 -1.77 1.90 8.55
CA ALA A 85 -0.62 2.44 9.27
C ALA A 85 0.25 1.32 9.83
N LEU A 86 1.53 1.60 10.08
CA LEU A 86 2.41 0.68 10.78
C LEU A 86 1.92 0.47 12.21
N LYS A 87 1.96 -0.78 12.69
CA LYS A 87 1.80 -1.06 14.12
C LYS A 87 3.04 -0.53 14.85
N SER A 88 2.80 0.11 15.99
CA SER A 88 3.85 0.54 16.92
C SER A 88 4.48 -0.64 17.64
#